data_AF-A0A5B0NZ73-F1
#
_entry.id   AF-A0A5B0NZ73-F1
#
_cell.length_a   1.000
_cell.length_b   1.000
_cell.length_c   1.000
_cell.angle_alpha   90.00
_cell.angle_beta   90.00
_cell.angle_gamma   90.00
#
_symmetry.space_group_name_H-M   'P 1'
#
loop_
_entity.id
_entity.type
_entity.pdbx_description
1 polymer ?
#
loop_
_entity_poly.entity_id
_entity_poly.type
_entity_poly.pdbx_seq_one_letter_code
_entity_poly.pdbx_strand_id
1 'polypeptide(L)'
;MITRVVQRLQRALGIGKERFYVGNDLAGNSYYEKHLPNGTEPRPRRFVNFKSNENDPTMYRTHHLPPQWSAWLSFTRKQPPTIDELEADQLRLSQLRENVRQLEIQDQARKQAQQLAQENASSGLDNASLPDLRESINPVDDHAELNRKRRKMNESPLAAFTLQPQTNPDQTWQPQSWNPQQTARK
;
A
#
# COMPACT_ATOMS: atom_id res chain seq x y z
N MET A 1 -47.29 -5.31 26.47
CA MET A 1 -46.45 -6.54 26.36
C MET A 1 -46.84 -7.35 25.12
N ILE A 2 -46.68 -6.80 23.90
CA ILE A 2 -47.12 -7.46 22.64
C ILE A 2 -45.99 -7.38 21.62
N THR A 3 -44.84 -8.00 21.91
CA THR A 3 -43.62 -7.76 21.09
C THR A 3 -42.79 -9.00 20.77
N ARG A 4 -43.23 -10.22 21.09
CA ARG A 4 -42.46 -11.44 20.78
C ARG A 4 -43.20 -12.48 19.93
N VAL A 5 -44.54 -12.52 20.00
CA VAL A 5 -45.35 -13.52 19.27
C VAL A 5 -45.51 -13.15 17.79
N VAL A 6 -45.77 -11.87 17.50
CA VAL A 6 -45.89 -11.35 16.12
C VAL A 6 -44.57 -11.52 15.35
N GLN A 7 -43.44 -11.32 16.02
CA GLN A 7 -42.11 -11.46 15.42
C GLN A 7 -41.76 -12.91 15.07
N ARG A 8 -42.32 -13.89 15.80
CA ARG A 8 -42.18 -15.33 15.50
C ARG A 8 -43.03 -15.76 14.30
N LEU A 9 -44.25 -15.23 14.17
CA LEU A 9 -45.10 -15.43 12.99
C LEU A 9 -44.48 -14.82 11.72
N GLN A 10 -43.90 -13.62 11.81
CA GLN A 10 -43.16 -13.01 10.70
C GLN A 10 -41.97 -13.86 10.21
N ARG A 11 -41.27 -14.55 11.11
CA ARG A 11 -40.18 -15.49 10.76
C ARG A 11 -40.66 -16.81 10.15
N ALA A 12 -41.86 -17.26 10.52
CA ALA A 12 -42.47 -18.49 10.02
C ALA A 12 -43.08 -18.31 8.62
N LEU A 13 -43.68 -17.16 8.33
CA LEU A 13 -44.29 -16.85 7.02
C LEU A 13 -43.27 -16.41 5.94
N GLY A 14 -41.98 -16.32 6.24
CA GLY A 14 -40.95 -15.98 5.25
C GLY A 14 -40.91 -14.51 4.80
N ILE A 15 -41.82 -13.66 5.31
CA ILE A 15 -41.76 -12.21 5.13
C ILE A 15 -40.43 -11.69 5.73
N GLY A 16 -39.52 -11.25 4.85
CA GLY A 16 -38.20 -10.76 5.21
C GLY A 16 -37.04 -11.76 5.06
N LYS A 17 -37.25 -12.93 4.43
CA LYS A 17 -36.19 -13.89 4.07
C LYS A 17 -35.69 -13.75 2.63
N GLU A 18 -36.22 -12.81 1.85
CA GLU A 18 -35.82 -12.64 0.46
C GLU A 18 -34.34 -12.24 0.40
N ARG A 19 -33.51 -13.22 0.09
CA ARG A 19 -32.09 -13.09 -0.18
C ARG A 19 -31.98 -13.15 -1.69
N PHE A 20 -31.60 -12.06 -2.32
CA PHE A 20 -31.35 -12.03 -3.75
C PHE A 20 -29.98 -12.66 -3.99
N TYR A 21 -29.97 -13.78 -4.69
CA TYR A 21 -28.72 -14.38 -5.16
C TYR A 21 -28.11 -13.47 -6.22
N VAL A 22 -26.85 -13.10 -6.04
CA VAL A 22 -26.15 -12.15 -6.91
C VAL A 22 -25.17 -12.85 -7.83
N GLY A 23 -24.40 -13.80 -7.30
CA GLY A 23 -23.39 -14.52 -8.08
C GLY A 23 -22.50 -15.41 -7.21
N ASN A 24 -21.53 -16.05 -7.86
CA ASN A 24 -20.50 -16.85 -7.21
C ASN A 24 -19.10 -16.35 -7.60
N ASP A 25 -18.09 -16.67 -6.79
CA ASP A 25 -16.69 -16.53 -7.18
C ASP A 25 -16.14 -17.82 -7.82
N LEU A 26 -14.88 -17.76 -8.26
CA LEU A 26 -14.14 -18.91 -8.80
C LEU A 26 -13.90 -20.02 -7.76
N ALA A 27 -13.96 -19.70 -6.46
CA ALA A 27 -13.85 -20.66 -5.37
C ALA A 27 -15.18 -21.35 -5.05
N GLY A 28 -16.29 -20.91 -5.67
CA GLY A 28 -17.63 -21.42 -5.45
C GLY A 28 -18.35 -20.85 -4.21
N ASN A 29 -17.85 -19.77 -3.63
CA ASN A 29 -18.58 -19.00 -2.61
C ASN A 29 -19.74 -18.26 -3.26
N SER A 30 -20.90 -18.25 -2.60
CA SER A 30 -22.12 -17.61 -3.12
C SER A 30 -22.40 -16.30 -2.41
N TYR A 31 -22.79 -15.28 -3.18
CA TYR A 31 -22.99 -13.93 -2.69
C TYR A 31 -24.46 -13.52 -2.80
N TYR A 32 -24.92 -12.82 -1.77
CA TYR A 32 -26.33 -12.47 -1.63
C TYR A 32 -26.51 -11.03 -1.18
N GLU A 33 -27.57 -10.41 -1.66
CA GLU A 33 -28.03 -9.08 -1.26
C GLU A 33 -29.42 -9.17 -0.64
N LYS A 34 -29.65 -8.42 0.43
CA LYS A 34 -30.91 -8.38 1.15
C LYS A 34 -31.35 -6.94 1.36
N HIS A 35 -32.46 -6.57 0.72
CA HIS A 35 -33.15 -5.32 0.96
C HIS A 35 -33.97 -5.45 2.25
N LEU A 36 -33.85 -4.49 3.18
CA LEU A 36 -34.68 -4.47 4.39
C LEU A 36 -35.97 -3.70 4.09
N PRO A 37 -37.16 -4.32 4.21
CA PRO A 37 -38.41 -3.65 3.86
C PRO A 37 -38.77 -2.48 4.79
N ASN A 38 -38.40 -2.54 6.08
CA ASN A 38 -38.85 -1.59 7.10
C ASN A 38 -37.70 -1.04 7.98
N GLY A 39 -36.49 -0.88 7.44
CA GLY A 39 -35.31 -0.47 8.22
C GLY A 39 -35.07 1.03 8.19
N THR A 40 -34.75 1.63 9.34
CA THR A 40 -34.28 3.01 9.54
C THR A 40 -33.07 3.41 8.67
N GLU A 41 -32.38 2.44 8.06
CA GLU A 41 -31.32 2.68 7.09
C GLU A 41 -31.72 2.18 5.68
N PRO A 42 -31.55 3.01 4.64
CA PRO A 42 -31.88 2.65 3.26
C PRO A 42 -30.85 1.70 2.61
N ARG A 43 -29.80 1.29 3.33
CA ARG A 43 -28.69 0.52 2.76
C ARG A 43 -29.02 -0.99 2.76
N PRO A 44 -28.91 -1.69 1.60
CA PRO A 44 -29.07 -3.14 1.56
C PRO A 44 -27.97 -3.83 2.36
N ARG A 45 -28.22 -5.05 2.83
CA ARG A 45 -27.19 -5.89 3.47
C ARG A 45 -26.61 -6.86 2.44
N ARG A 46 -25.29 -6.95 2.38
CA ARG A 46 -24.55 -7.89 1.53
C ARG A 46 -23.85 -8.91 2.40
N PHE A 47 -23.90 -10.18 2.03
CA PHE A 47 -23.24 -11.25 2.77
C PHE A 47 -22.82 -12.38 1.83
N VAL A 48 -21.85 -13.17 2.29
CA VAL A 48 -21.27 -14.30 1.58
C VAL A 48 -21.60 -15.60 2.30
N ASN A 49 -21.87 -16.65 1.51
CA ASN A 49 -21.94 -18.02 1.99
C ASN A 49 -20.72 -18.76 1.45
N PHE A 50 -19.86 -19.24 2.36
CA PHE A 50 -18.64 -19.93 1.99
C PHE A 50 -18.92 -21.40 1.69
N LYS A 51 -18.43 -21.89 0.56
CA LYS A 51 -18.57 -23.32 0.21
C LYS A 51 -17.82 -24.24 1.18
N SER A 52 -16.66 -23.81 1.68
CA SER A 52 -15.85 -24.58 2.63
C SER A 52 -16.50 -24.81 3.99
N ASN A 53 -17.51 -24.00 4.32
CA ASN A 53 -18.09 -23.93 5.66
C ASN A 53 -19.42 -24.69 5.77
N GLU A 54 -19.71 -25.58 4.81
CA GLU A 54 -20.93 -26.39 4.81
C GLU A 54 -21.09 -27.18 6.13
N ASN A 55 -19.98 -27.58 6.75
CA ASN A 55 -19.96 -28.32 8.02
C ASN A 55 -19.83 -27.44 9.27
N ASP A 56 -19.28 -26.22 9.15
CA ASP A 56 -19.11 -25.30 10.29
C ASP A 56 -19.41 -23.85 9.89
N PRO A 57 -20.66 -23.38 10.11
CA PRO A 57 -21.06 -22.02 9.75
C PRO A 57 -20.44 -20.93 10.66
N THR A 58 -19.70 -21.30 11.71
CA THR A 58 -19.08 -20.32 12.63
C THR A 58 -17.73 -19.80 12.15
N MET A 59 -17.06 -20.51 11.24
CA MET A 59 -15.75 -20.11 10.71
C MET A 59 -15.86 -19.03 9.62
N TYR A 60 -15.97 -17.76 9.98
CA TYR A 60 -15.92 -16.69 8.99
C TYR A 60 -14.48 -16.46 8.46
N ARG A 61 -14.21 -16.85 7.21
CA ARG A 61 -12.86 -16.76 6.59
C ARG A 61 -12.76 -15.58 5.61
N THR A 62 -12.68 -14.35 6.14
CA THR A 62 -12.58 -13.12 5.32
C THR A 62 -11.36 -13.10 4.40
N HIS A 63 -10.24 -13.66 4.82
CA HIS A 63 -8.95 -13.56 4.12
C HIS A 63 -8.89 -14.32 2.79
N HIS A 64 -9.86 -15.20 2.51
CA HIS A 64 -9.87 -16.02 1.30
C HIS A 64 -10.78 -15.47 0.20
N LEU A 65 -11.37 -14.29 0.39
CA LEU A 65 -12.28 -13.68 -0.58
C LEU A 65 -11.50 -12.93 -1.67
N PRO A 66 -11.90 -13.03 -2.95
CA PRO A 66 -11.36 -12.18 -4.00
C PRO A 66 -11.53 -10.69 -3.66
N PRO A 67 -10.52 -9.82 -3.94
CA PRO A 67 -10.59 -8.40 -3.64
C PRO A 67 -11.81 -7.68 -4.25
N GLN A 68 -12.24 -8.12 -5.43
CA GLN A 68 -13.38 -7.55 -6.15
C GLN A 68 -14.69 -7.81 -5.40
N TRP A 69 -14.85 -9.03 -4.86
CA TRP A 69 -16.00 -9.40 -4.03
C TRP A 69 -15.93 -8.76 -2.65
N SER A 70 -14.76 -8.62 -2.04
CA SER A 70 -14.62 -7.92 -0.77
C SER A 70 -14.99 -6.43 -0.89
N ALA A 71 -14.60 -5.78 -1.99
CA ALA A 71 -14.99 -4.40 -2.31
C ALA A 71 -16.51 -4.25 -2.55
N TRP A 72 -17.16 -5.26 -3.12
CA TRP A 72 -18.61 -5.28 -3.25
C TRP A 72 -19.30 -5.50 -1.89
N LEU A 73 -18.81 -6.42 -1.06
CA LEU A 73 -19.31 -6.66 0.29
C LEU A 73 -19.16 -5.44 1.21
N SER A 74 -18.05 -4.69 1.09
CA SER A 74 -17.81 -3.44 1.83
C SER A 74 -18.57 -2.24 1.28
N PHE A 75 -19.36 -2.42 0.20
CA PHE A 75 -20.06 -1.36 -0.53
C PHE A 75 -19.16 -0.28 -1.14
N THR A 76 -17.85 -0.51 -1.22
CA THR A 76 -16.95 0.35 -1.99
C THR A 76 -17.31 0.28 -3.48
N ARG A 77 -17.73 -0.90 -3.93
CA ARG A 77 -18.22 -1.15 -5.28
C ARG A 77 -19.74 -1.31 -5.30
N LYS A 78 -20.43 -0.64 -6.23
CA LYS A 78 -21.90 -0.75 -6.38
C LYS A 78 -22.31 -2.05 -7.04
N GLN A 79 -21.73 -2.34 -8.21
CA GLN A 79 -22.03 -3.51 -9.03
C GLN A 79 -21.21 -4.74 -8.59
N PRO A 80 -21.78 -5.95 -8.59
CA PRO A 80 -21.01 -7.16 -8.32
C PRO A 80 -19.95 -7.38 -9.42
N PRO A 81 -18.83 -8.04 -9.11
CA PRO A 81 -17.87 -8.46 -10.13
C PRO A 81 -18.45 -9.57 -11.01
N THR A 82 -17.96 -9.66 -12.26
CA THR A 82 -18.30 -10.75 -13.18
C THR A 82 -17.27 -11.87 -13.11
N ILE A 83 -17.64 -13.06 -13.59
CA ILE A 83 -16.73 -14.22 -13.60
C ILE A 83 -15.52 -13.93 -14.50
N ASP A 84 -15.74 -13.42 -15.70
CA ASP A 84 -14.67 -13.04 -16.65
C ASP A 84 -13.66 -12.05 -16.04
N GLU A 85 -14.13 -11.10 -15.22
CA GLU A 85 -13.26 -10.15 -14.53
C GLU A 85 -12.36 -10.85 -13.51
N LEU A 86 -12.90 -11.83 -12.77
CA LEU A 86 -12.14 -12.61 -11.80
C LEU A 86 -11.10 -13.50 -12.49
N GLU A 87 -11.45 -14.10 -13.63
CA GLU A 87 -10.53 -14.92 -14.42
C GLU A 87 -9.40 -14.07 -15.01
N ALA A 88 -9.73 -12.89 -15.53
CA ALA A 88 -8.74 -11.95 -16.04
C ALA A 88 -7.76 -11.49 -14.95
N ASP A 89 -8.24 -11.23 -13.72
CA ASP A 89 -7.36 -10.87 -12.62
C ASP A 89 -6.47 -12.04 -12.17
N GLN A 90 -6.97 -13.29 -12.16
CA GLN A 90 -6.15 -14.47 -11.91
C GLN A 90 -5.03 -14.63 -12.93
N LEU A 91 -5.33 -14.43 -14.22
CA LEU A 91 -4.34 -14.47 -15.28
C LEU A 91 -3.30 -13.34 -15.11
N ARG A 92 -3.74 -12.13 -14.78
CA ARG A 92 -2.85 -11.01 -14.52
C ARG A 92 -1.91 -11.29 -13.34
N LEU A 93 -2.42 -11.88 -12.26
CA LEU A 93 -1.63 -12.25 -11.09
C LEU A 93 -0.61 -13.35 -11.40
N SER A 94 -0.95 -14.33 -12.22
CA SER A 94 -0.01 -15.39 -12.61
C SER A 94 1.15 -14.84 -13.46
N GLN A 95 0.86 -13.96 -14.41
CA GLN A 95 1.87 -13.27 -15.22
C GLN A 95 2.75 -12.37 -14.36
N LEU A 96 2.15 -11.59 -13.45
CA LEU A 96 2.89 -10.74 -12.52
C LEU A 96 3.85 -11.56 -11.65
N ARG A 97 3.41 -12.71 -11.14
CA ARG A 97 4.24 -13.59 -10.32
C ARG A 97 5.47 -14.09 -11.08
N GLU A 98 5.31 -14.46 -12.35
CA GLU A 98 6.45 -14.89 -13.16
C GLU A 98 7.42 -13.73 -13.43
N ASN A 99 6.91 -12.55 -13.77
CA ASN A 99 7.75 -11.37 -13.97
C ASN A 99 8.52 -10.97 -12.70
N VAL A 100 7.86 -11.01 -11.55
CA VAL A 100 8.50 -10.74 -10.24
C VAL A 100 9.60 -11.77 -9.98
N ARG A 101 9.35 -13.05 -10.24
CA ARG A 101 10.35 -14.11 -10.07
C ARG A 101 11.61 -13.86 -10.93
N GLN A 102 11.43 -13.43 -12.17
CA GLN A 102 12.54 -13.13 -13.08
C GLN A 102 13.35 -11.93 -12.59
N LEU A 103 12.67 -10.87 -12.15
CA LEU A 103 13.32 -9.67 -11.59
C LEU A 103 14.09 -9.99 -10.31
N GLU A 104 13.53 -10.82 -9.43
CA GLU A 104 14.22 -11.25 -8.20
C GLU A 104 15.51 -12.01 -8.50
N ILE A 105 15.52 -12.90 -9.50
CA ILE A 105 16.73 -13.62 -9.93
C ILE A 105 17.77 -12.63 -10.47
N GLN A 106 17.35 -11.67 -11.31
CA GLN A 106 18.26 -10.67 -11.86
C GLN A 106 18.85 -9.77 -10.77
N ASP A 107 18.02 -9.32 -9.83
CA ASP A 107 18.44 -8.48 -8.71
C ASP A 107 19.41 -9.22 -7.78
N GLN A 108 19.14 -10.50 -7.49
CA GLN A 108 20.05 -11.35 -6.71
C GLN A 108 21.41 -11.52 -7.41
N ALA A 109 21.42 -11.82 -8.71
CA ALA A 109 22.66 -11.95 -9.48
C ALA A 109 23.45 -10.63 -9.52
N ARG A 110 22.75 -9.50 -9.67
CA ARG A 110 23.38 -8.16 -9.64
C ARG A 110 24.02 -7.86 -8.29
N LYS A 111 23.31 -8.17 -7.19
CA LYS A 111 23.82 -8.01 -5.82
C LYS A 111 25.04 -8.89 -5.56
N GLN A 112 25.02 -10.14 -6.01
CA GLN A 112 26.19 -11.04 -5.91
C GLN A 112 27.38 -10.51 -6.70
N ALA A 113 27.17 -10.06 -7.94
CA ALA A 113 28.25 -9.47 -8.75
C ALA A 113 28.84 -8.20 -8.11
N GLN A 114 28.01 -7.35 -7.51
CA GLN A 114 28.46 -6.16 -6.77
C GLN A 114 29.26 -6.53 -5.53
N GLN A 115 28.83 -7.54 -4.76
CA GLN A 115 29.57 -8.03 -3.59
C GLN A 115 30.95 -8.55 -3.98
N LEU A 116 31.02 -9.40 -5.01
CA LEU A 116 32.29 -9.92 -5.54
C LEU A 116 33.19 -8.79 -6.07
N ALA A 117 32.62 -7.79 -6.75
CA ALA A 117 33.38 -6.63 -7.22
C ALA A 117 33.93 -5.80 -6.05
N GLN A 118 33.18 -5.65 -4.97
CA GLN A 118 33.60 -4.91 -3.78
C GLN A 118 34.67 -5.67 -2.98
N GLU A 119 34.55 -7.00 -2.85
CA GLU A 119 35.58 -7.87 -2.26
C GLU A 119 36.90 -7.79 -3.06
N ASN A 120 36.82 -7.88 -4.39
CA ASN A 120 37.97 -7.71 -5.29
C ASN A 120 38.58 -6.30 -5.21
N ALA A 121 37.76 -5.26 -5.04
CA ALA A 121 38.27 -3.89 -4.86
C ALA A 121 38.96 -3.72 -3.50
N SER A 122 38.43 -4.31 -2.43
CA SER A 122 39.02 -4.23 -1.09
C SER A 122 40.35 -4.98 -0.95
N SER A 123 40.53 -6.10 -1.67
CA SER A 123 41.80 -6.86 -1.69
C SER A 123 42.90 -6.21 -2.55
N GLY A 124 42.57 -5.17 -3.32
CA GLY A 124 43.53 -4.36 -4.09
C GLY A 124 44.01 -3.06 -3.42
N LEU A 125 43.53 -2.75 -2.21
CA LEU A 125 43.79 -1.46 -1.53
C LEU A 125 44.81 -1.54 -0.37
N ASP A 126 45.40 -2.70 -0.10
CA ASP A 126 46.39 -2.89 0.99
C ASP A 126 47.75 -2.17 0.77
N ASN A 127 47.90 -1.32 -0.26
CA ASN A 127 49.18 -0.64 -0.54
C ASN A 127 49.10 0.84 -0.94
N ALA A 128 47.96 1.52 -0.72
CA ALA A 128 47.88 2.96 -0.94
C ALA A 128 47.26 3.66 0.28
N SER A 129 48.14 4.12 1.18
CA SER A 129 47.79 5.01 2.29
C SER A 129 47.16 6.29 1.73
N LEU A 130 45.84 6.41 1.80
CA LEU A 130 45.12 7.67 1.54
C LEU A 130 45.39 8.65 2.69
N PRO A 131 45.65 9.94 2.41
CA PRO A 131 45.72 10.95 3.45
C PRO A 131 44.34 11.17 4.07
N ASP A 132 44.28 11.11 5.39
CA ASP A 132 43.07 11.28 6.20
C ASP A 132 42.55 12.73 6.07
N LEU A 133 41.50 12.94 5.26
CA LEU A 133 40.81 14.24 5.10
C LEU A 133 39.88 14.58 6.28
N ARG A 134 40.18 14.11 7.50
CA ARG A 134 39.35 14.32 8.69
C ARG A 134 39.58 15.62 9.43
N GLU A 135 40.45 16.50 8.94
CA GLU A 135 40.82 17.71 9.65
C GLU A 135 40.27 18.97 8.97
N SER A 136 38.97 19.24 9.12
CA SER A 136 38.44 20.62 9.23
C SER A 136 36.93 20.65 9.54
N ILE A 137 36.48 19.90 10.54
CA ILE A 137 35.21 20.25 11.20
C ILE A 137 35.61 21.16 12.35
N ASN A 138 35.65 22.47 12.07
CA ASN A 138 35.65 23.44 13.17
C ASN A 138 34.40 23.14 14.00
N PRO A 139 34.51 22.97 15.33
CA PRO A 139 33.34 22.72 16.17
C PRO A 139 32.39 23.91 16.02
N VAL A 140 31.29 23.69 15.31
CA VAL A 140 30.18 24.63 15.27
C VAL A 140 29.59 24.59 16.66
N ASP A 141 29.74 25.70 17.39
CA ASP A 141 29.23 25.83 18.74
C ASP A 141 27.70 25.72 18.71
N ASP A 142 27.16 24.57 19.12
CA ASP A 142 25.74 24.23 19.04
C ASP A 142 24.87 25.29 19.74
N HIS A 143 25.43 25.95 20.76
CA HIS A 143 24.78 27.05 21.47
C HIS A 143 24.61 28.30 20.61
N ALA A 144 25.56 28.59 19.71
CA ALA A 144 25.48 29.71 18.78
C ALA A 144 24.38 29.48 17.72
N GLU A 145 24.29 28.26 17.18
CA GLU A 145 23.23 27.84 16.24
C GLU A 145 21.84 27.90 16.90
N LEU A 146 21.72 27.43 18.14
CA LEU A 146 20.45 27.44 18.88
C LEU A 146 19.97 28.88 19.18
N ASN A 147 20.89 29.76 19.57
CA ASN A 147 20.58 31.17 19.83
C ASN A 147 20.17 31.91 18.55
N ARG A 148 20.79 31.56 17.41
CA ARG A 148 20.41 32.09 16.09
C ARG A 148 18.98 31.68 15.71
N LYS A 149 18.61 30.40 15.92
CA LYS A 149 17.23 29.91 15.68
C LYS A 149 16.20 30.57 16.60
N ARG A 150 16.52 30.73 17.88
CA ARG A 150 15.66 31.42 18.85
C ARG A 150 15.37 32.86 18.47
N ARG A 151 16.39 33.62 18.03
CA ARG A 151 16.21 35.00 17.56
C ARG A 151 15.28 35.07 16.34
N LYS A 152 15.52 34.21 15.34
CA LYS A 152 14.64 34.12 14.16
C LYS A 152 13.19 33.79 14.50
N MET A 153 12.94 32.91 15.47
CA MET A 153 11.57 32.58 15.90
C MET A 153 10.89 33.72 16.66
N ASN A 154 11.66 34.53 17.41
CA ASN A 154 11.13 35.64 18.20
C ASN A 154 10.84 36.90 17.37
N GLU A 155 11.43 37.03 16.18
CA GLU A 155 11.25 38.20 15.32
C GLU A 155 9.85 38.28 14.69
N SER A 156 9.12 37.16 14.52
CA SER A 156 7.69 37.21 14.15
C SER A 156 7.00 35.84 14.16
N PRO A 157 6.09 35.56 15.11
CA PRO A 157 5.32 34.31 15.12
C PRO A 157 4.35 34.18 13.93
N LEU A 158 4.01 35.29 13.26
CA LEU A 158 3.14 35.31 12.08
C LEU A 158 3.88 35.23 10.73
N ALA A 159 5.20 35.44 10.67
CA ALA A 159 5.93 35.32 9.41
C ALA A 159 6.20 33.86 9.02
N ALA A 160 6.09 32.92 9.96
CA ALA A 160 6.14 31.49 9.66
C ALA A 160 4.94 31.00 8.81
N PHE A 161 3.84 31.78 8.77
CA PHE A 161 2.63 31.45 8.02
C PHE A 161 2.39 32.34 6.80
N THR A 162 3.19 33.39 6.59
CA THR A 162 3.18 34.11 5.32
C THR A 162 4.09 33.39 4.33
N LEU A 163 3.52 32.92 3.23
CA LEU A 163 4.29 32.47 2.07
C LEU A 163 5.03 33.69 1.50
N GLN A 164 6.15 34.04 2.10
CA GLN A 164 7.16 34.83 1.40
C GLN A 164 7.44 34.06 0.10
N PRO A 165 7.47 34.70 -1.07
CA PRO A 165 8.00 34.05 -2.26
C PRO A 165 9.45 33.72 -1.92
N GLN A 166 9.67 32.48 -1.50
CA GLN A 166 10.99 31.99 -1.21
C GLN A 166 11.76 32.17 -2.51
N THR A 167 12.73 33.07 -2.51
CA THR A 167 13.86 33.03 -3.42
C THR A 167 14.66 31.79 -3.03
N ASN A 168 14.07 30.62 -3.27
CA ASN A 168 14.67 29.35 -3.00
C ASN A 168 15.73 29.19 -4.09
N PRO A 169 17.04 29.13 -3.74
CA PRO A 169 18.10 28.97 -4.75
C PRO A 169 17.90 27.71 -5.60
N ASP A 170 17.11 26.76 -5.11
CA ASP A 170 16.70 25.54 -5.80
C ASP A 170 15.80 25.76 -7.03
N GLN A 171 15.17 26.93 -7.21
CA GLN A 171 14.45 27.24 -8.46
C GLN A 171 15.38 27.47 -9.65
N THR A 172 16.66 27.78 -9.40
CA THR A 172 17.69 27.92 -10.45
C THR A 172 18.49 26.65 -10.69
N TRP A 173 18.22 25.58 -9.94
CA TRP A 173 18.90 24.32 -10.12
C TRP A 173 18.46 23.65 -11.42
N GLN A 174 19.36 23.54 -12.39
CA GLN A 174 19.22 22.69 -13.55
C GLN A 174 20.22 21.54 -13.47
N PRO A 175 19.83 20.30 -13.78
CA PRO A 175 20.76 19.18 -13.75
C PRO A 175 21.85 19.38 -14.82
N GLN A 176 23.11 19.47 -14.40
CA GLN A 176 24.23 19.40 -15.33
C GLN A 176 24.30 17.99 -15.93
N SER A 177 24.48 17.91 -17.25
CA SER A 177 24.71 16.64 -17.95
C SER A 177 26.02 16.02 -17.46
N TRP A 178 25.94 14.79 -16.95
CA TRP A 178 27.08 14.02 -16.50
C TRP A 178 28.06 13.77 -17.66
N ASN A 179 29.26 14.37 -17.58
CA ASN A 179 30.31 14.21 -18.59
C ASN A 179 31.57 13.62 -17.95
N PRO A 180 31.77 12.29 -18.02
CA PRO A 180 32.94 11.67 -17.41
C PRO A 180 34.21 12.06 -18.19
N GLN A 181 35.05 12.91 -17.60
CA GLN A 181 36.37 13.20 -18.15
C GLN A 181 37.28 12.00 -17.88
N GLN A 182 37.64 11.28 -18.95
CA GLN A 182 38.64 10.22 -18.89
C GLN A 182 40.01 10.85 -18.62
N THR A 183 40.56 10.64 -17.43
CA THR A 183 41.95 11.03 -17.13
C THR A 183 42.88 10.03 -17.80
N ALA A 184 43.54 10.45 -18.89
CA ALA A 184 44.62 9.66 -19.47
C ALA A 184 45.80 9.63 -18.49
N ARG A 185 46.09 8.46 -17.90
CA ARG A 185 47.33 8.25 -17.14
C ARG A 185 48.52 8.34 -18.11
N LYS A 186 49.51 9.15 -17.74
CA LYS A 186 50.85 9.15 -18.34
C LYS A 186 51.72 8.10 -17.68
#